data_AF-A0A2V7QEU5-F1
#
_entry.id   AF-A0A2V7QEU5-F1
#
_cell.length_a   1.000
_cell.length_b   1.000
_cell.length_c   1.000
_cell.angle_alpha   90.00
_cell.angle_beta   90.00
_cell.angle_gamma   90.00
#
_symmetry.space_group_name_H-M   'P 1'
#
loop_
_entity.id
_entity.type
_entity.pdbx_description
1 polymer ?
#
loop_
_entity_poly.entity_id
_entity_poly.type
_entity_poly.pdbx_seq_one_letter_code
_entity_poly.pdbx_strand_id
1 'polypeptide(L)'
;MIVINEMAKVDASHAITISAHTTLGTSPIVNFGTAAQKKRYVPLLASGKVLGGFGLTEPSAGSDAANTQSTAVRKGAHYILNGSKIFITHGGVGEIFVVTAVTDPGKGAKGISSFIVTKKASDLDKADGLGIGHDDSIPSMPGFRSGKKEDKLGWRA
;
A
#
# COMPACT_ATOMS: atom_id res chain seq x y z
N MET A 1 13.80 14.56 7.25
CA MET A 1 14.17 14.19 5.85
C MET A 1 15.68 13.93 5.64
N ILE A 2 16.55 14.04 6.66
CA ILE A 2 18.02 13.88 6.46
C ILE A 2 18.39 12.49 5.92
N VAL A 3 17.84 11.42 6.51
CA VAL A 3 18.14 10.03 6.07
C VAL A 3 17.85 9.82 4.58
N ILE A 4 16.69 10.25 4.09
CA ILE A 4 16.30 10.08 2.68
C ILE A 4 17.24 10.88 1.76
N ASN A 5 17.60 12.10 2.15
CA ASN A 5 18.52 12.94 1.39
C ASN A 5 19.92 12.31 1.27
N GLU A 6 20.48 11.82 2.38
CA GLU A 6 21.81 11.19 2.37
C GLU A 6 21.81 9.88 1.60
N MET A 7 20.76 9.06 1.73
CA MET A 7 20.62 7.83 0.95
C MET A 7 20.52 8.12 -0.55
N ALA A 8 19.80 9.16 -0.95
CA ALA A 8 19.60 9.51 -2.36
C ALA A 8 20.90 9.94 -3.07
N LYS A 9 21.92 10.38 -2.34
CA LYS A 9 23.25 10.69 -2.91
C LYS A 9 23.97 9.44 -3.43
N VAL A 10 23.61 8.27 -2.94
CA VAL A 10 24.28 6.99 -3.23
C VAL A 10 23.35 6.06 -4.02
N ASP A 11 22.11 5.88 -3.55
CA ASP A 11 21.13 5.00 -4.17
C ASP A 11 19.71 5.56 -4.06
N ALA A 12 19.22 6.09 -5.19
CA ALA A 12 17.88 6.64 -5.31
C ALA A 12 16.77 5.58 -5.10
N SER A 13 17.01 4.32 -5.46
CA SER A 13 16.04 3.22 -5.31
C SER A 13 15.84 2.85 -3.84
N HIS A 14 16.91 2.81 -3.05
CA HIS A 14 16.81 2.60 -1.62
C HIS A 14 16.22 3.84 -0.91
N ALA A 15 16.59 5.04 -1.34
CA ALA A 15 16.01 6.28 -0.80
C ALA A 15 14.49 6.35 -0.99
N ILE A 16 13.98 6.01 -2.19
CA ILE A 16 12.53 5.99 -2.43
C ILE A 16 11.84 4.84 -1.69
N THR A 17 12.51 3.71 -1.47
CA THR A 17 11.99 2.61 -0.64
C THR A 17 11.72 3.09 0.80
N ILE A 18 12.70 3.75 1.41
CA ILE A 18 12.56 4.32 2.77
C ILE A 18 11.49 5.41 2.79
N SER A 19 11.51 6.30 1.80
CA SER A 19 10.54 7.41 1.69
C SER A 19 9.10 6.88 1.54
N ALA A 20 8.85 5.98 0.60
CA ALA A 20 7.52 5.42 0.36
C ALA A 20 7.02 4.63 1.57
N HIS A 21 7.89 3.83 2.21
CA HIS A 21 7.53 3.10 3.42
C HIS A 21 7.11 4.05 4.54
N THR A 22 7.97 5.02 4.89
CA THR A 22 7.75 5.89 6.07
C THR A 22 6.66 6.93 5.84
N THR A 23 6.66 7.59 4.68
CA THR A 23 5.79 8.74 4.41
C THR A 23 4.44 8.35 3.79
N LEU A 24 4.41 7.34 2.92
CA LEU A 24 3.18 6.96 2.22
C LEU A 24 2.50 5.74 2.87
N GLY A 25 3.27 4.73 3.28
CA GLY A 25 2.72 3.54 3.92
C GLY A 25 2.38 3.75 5.41
N THR A 26 3.33 4.27 6.17
CA THR A 26 3.23 4.32 7.64
C THR A 26 2.55 5.58 8.16
N SER A 27 2.91 6.76 7.62
CA SER A 27 2.42 8.03 8.15
C SER A 27 0.89 8.19 8.14
N PRO A 28 0.12 7.72 7.13
CA PRO A 28 -1.33 7.87 7.18
C PRO A 28 -1.96 7.09 8.34
N ILE A 29 -1.41 5.94 8.70
CA ILE A 29 -1.86 5.15 9.85
C ILE A 29 -1.49 5.85 11.16
N VAL A 30 -0.27 6.38 11.26
CA VAL A 30 0.20 7.12 12.44
C VAL A 30 -0.66 8.37 12.68
N ASN A 31 -0.99 9.10 11.62
CA ASN A 31 -1.67 10.39 11.73
C ASN A 31 -3.18 10.24 11.88
N PHE A 32 -3.80 9.32 11.13
CA PHE A 32 -5.27 9.23 11.01
C PHE A 32 -5.88 7.92 11.50
N GLY A 33 -5.06 6.90 11.80
CA GLY A 33 -5.56 5.63 12.31
C GLY A 33 -6.14 5.74 13.72
N THR A 34 -7.05 4.82 14.07
CA THR A 34 -7.53 4.66 15.44
C THR A 34 -6.42 4.11 16.34
N ALA A 35 -6.56 4.22 17.67
CA ALA A 35 -5.60 3.63 18.61
C ALA A 35 -5.38 2.13 18.36
N ALA A 36 -6.45 1.39 18.02
CA ALA A 36 -6.39 -0.03 17.68
C ALA A 36 -5.60 -0.28 16.38
N GLN A 37 -5.82 0.53 15.33
CA GLN A 37 -5.08 0.43 14.07
C GLN A 37 -3.60 0.75 14.26
N LYS A 38 -3.28 1.81 15.01
CA LYS A 38 -1.89 2.18 15.31
C LYS A 38 -1.18 1.06 16.08
N LYS A 39 -1.78 0.55 17.16
CA LYS A 39 -1.23 -0.55 17.96
C LYS A 39 -0.98 -1.80 17.11
N ARG A 40 -1.86 -2.09 16.15
CA ARG A 40 -1.75 -3.27 15.29
C ARG A 40 -0.67 -3.15 14.22
N TYR A 41 -0.62 -2.04 13.49
CA TYR A 41 0.18 -1.97 12.26
C TYR A 41 1.48 -1.18 12.40
N VAL A 42 1.51 -0.14 13.24
CA VAL A 42 2.68 0.77 13.32
C VAL A 42 3.93 0.05 13.86
N PRO A 43 3.87 -0.84 14.87
CA PRO A 43 5.07 -1.57 15.33
C PRO A 43 5.70 -2.46 14.24
N LEU A 44 4.88 -3.13 13.43
CA LEU A 44 5.33 -3.98 12.33
C LEU A 44 6.03 -3.17 11.23
N LEU A 45 5.48 -1.99 10.92
CA LEU A 45 6.07 -1.06 9.96
C LEU A 45 7.35 -0.41 10.51
N ALA A 46 7.30 0.12 11.74
CA ALA A 46 8.40 0.85 12.35
C ALA A 46 9.63 -0.03 12.62
N SER A 47 9.44 -1.32 12.89
CA SER A 47 10.54 -2.29 13.02
C SER A 47 11.17 -2.67 11.69
N GLY A 48 10.56 -2.32 10.55
CA GLY A 48 10.97 -2.77 9.22
C GLY A 48 10.67 -4.25 8.95
N LYS A 49 9.96 -4.95 9.84
CA LYS A 49 9.59 -6.36 9.68
C LYS A 49 8.81 -6.59 8.39
N VAL A 50 7.92 -5.66 8.04
CA VAL A 50 7.16 -5.65 6.78
C VAL A 50 7.22 -4.27 6.12
N LEU A 51 7.00 -4.23 4.80
CA LEU A 51 6.94 -2.97 4.06
C LEU A 51 5.50 -2.46 3.88
N GLY A 52 5.34 -1.15 4.03
CA GLY A 52 4.11 -0.43 3.78
C GLY A 52 4.06 0.20 2.38
N GLY A 53 2.87 0.43 1.83
CA GLY A 53 2.69 1.14 0.56
C GLY A 53 1.40 1.97 0.49
N PHE A 54 1.21 2.69 -0.61
CA PHE A 54 0.06 3.58 -0.80
C PHE A 54 -0.55 3.44 -2.19
N GLY A 55 -1.83 3.09 -2.24
CA GLY A 55 -2.59 2.87 -3.47
C GLY A 55 -3.50 4.04 -3.81
N LEU A 56 -2.97 5.02 -4.54
CA LEU A 56 -3.72 6.18 -5.05
C LEU A 56 -3.97 6.06 -6.55
N THR A 57 -2.87 5.96 -7.31
CA THR A 57 -2.84 6.06 -8.77
C THR A 57 -3.56 4.90 -9.46
N GLU A 58 -4.30 5.24 -10.51
CA GLU A 58 -5.01 4.32 -11.39
C GLU A 58 -4.64 4.58 -12.85
N PRO A 59 -4.88 3.64 -13.77
CA PRO A 59 -4.64 3.85 -15.19
C PRO A 59 -5.30 5.12 -15.75
N SER A 60 -6.48 5.48 -15.23
CA SER A 60 -7.24 6.68 -15.62
C SER A 60 -7.10 7.87 -14.66
N ALA A 61 -6.37 7.73 -13.54
CA ALA A 61 -6.28 8.76 -12.49
C ALA A 61 -4.86 8.81 -11.90
N GLY A 62 -4.05 9.73 -12.44
CA GLY A 62 -2.69 10.04 -11.97
C GLY A 62 -2.63 11.45 -11.38
N SER A 63 -2.28 12.44 -12.21
CA SER A 63 -2.28 13.85 -11.83
C SER A 63 -3.67 14.32 -11.38
N ASP A 64 -4.73 13.83 -12.03
CA ASP A 64 -6.12 13.98 -11.60
C ASP A 64 -6.55 12.85 -10.66
N ALA A 65 -5.94 12.81 -9.47
CA ALA A 65 -6.14 11.74 -8.50
C ALA A 65 -7.58 11.68 -7.94
N ALA A 66 -8.31 12.81 -7.97
CA ALA A 66 -9.68 12.88 -7.49
C ALA A 66 -10.66 12.12 -8.40
N ASN A 67 -10.28 11.85 -9.65
CA ASN A 67 -11.06 11.08 -10.62
C ASN A 67 -10.79 9.55 -10.52
N THR A 68 -10.41 9.07 -9.34
CA THR A 68 -10.29 7.63 -9.04
C THR A 68 -11.62 6.92 -9.28
N GLN A 69 -11.56 5.75 -9.93
CA GLN A 69 -12.68 4.91 -10.28
C GLN A 69 -12.83 3.72 -9.32
N SER A 70 -11.82 3.42 -8.50
CA SER A 70 -11.94 2.40 -7.45
C SER A 70 -13.08 2.76 -6.49
N THR A 71 -13.95 1.81 -6.21
CA THR A 71 -15.13 1.98 -5.35
C THR A 71 -14.99 1.19 -4.06
N ALA A 72 -15.63 1.67 -2.99
CA ALA A 72 -15.78 0.95 -1.73
C ALA A 72 -17.23 1.04 -1.28
N VAL A 73 -17.95 -0.09 -1.37
CA VAL A 73 -19.38 -0.16 -1.02
C VAL A 73 -19.54 -0.82 0.35
N ARG A 74 -20.22 -0.13 1.27
CA ARG A 74 -20.53 -0.69 2.60
C ARG A 74 -21.54 -1.83 2.50
N LYS A 75 -21.22 -2.98 3.10
CA LYS A 75 -22.08 -4.17 3.21
C LYS A 75 -22.12 -4.61 4.68
N GLY A 76 -23.07 -4.06 5.42
CA GLY A 76 -23.18 -4.31 6.86
C GLY A 76 -21.95 -3.81 7.62
N ALA A 77 -21.18 -4.73 8.21
CA ALA A 77 -19.99 -4.44 9.02
C ALA A 77 -18.68 -4.31 8.22
N HIS A 78 -18.69 -4.57 6.91
CA HIS A 78 -17.50 -4.50 6.06
C HIS A 78 -17.71 -3.61 4.83
N TYR A 79 -16.61 -3.32 4.13
CA TYR A 79 -16.61 -2.69 2.81
C TYR A 79 -16.16 -3.69 1.76
N ILE A 80 -16.79 -3.65 0.57
CA ILE A 80 -16.31 -4.35 -0.62
C ILE A 80 -15.62 -3.31 -1.50
N LEU A 81 -14.32 -3.50 -1.71
CA LEU A 81 -13.51 -2.65 -2.59
C LEU A 81 -13.42 -3.29 -3.97
N ASN A 82 -13.67 -2.50 -5.03
CA ASN A 82 -13.51 -2.94 -6.42
C ASN A 82 -12.75 -1.88 -7.22
N GLY A 83 -11.71 -2.31 -7.93
CA GLY A 83 -10.89 -1.45 -8.76
C GLY A 83 -9.48 -2.02 -8.93
N SER A 84 -8.60 -1.20 -9.50
CA SER A 84 -7.18 -1.52 -9.64
C SER A 84 -6.35 -0.25 -9.43
N LYS A 85 -5.18 -0.43 -8.81
CA LYS A 85 -4.19 0.62 -8.64
C LYS A 85 -2.93 0.25 -9.45
N ILE A 86 -2.21 1.23 -9.96
CA ILE A 86 -1.01 1.04 -10.79
C ILE A 86 0.14 1.90 -10.28
N PHE A 87 1.38 1.49 -10.57
CA PHE A 87 2.62 2.15 -10.11
C PHE A 87 2.77 2.22 -8.59
N ILE A 88 2.28 1.19 -7.90
CA ILE A 88 2.34 1.13 -6.43
C ILE A 88 3.70 0.60 -6.00
N THR A 89 4.53 1.49 -5.44
CA THR A 89 5.79 1.14 -4.79
C THR A 89 5.54 0.07 -3.71
N HIS A 90 6.45 -0.90 -3.63
CA HIS A 90 6.33 -2.12 -2.80
C HIS A 90 5.18 -3.06 -3.16
N GLY A 91 4.45 -2.85 -4.26
CA GLY A 91 3.28 -3.67 -4.60
C GLY A 91 3.51 -5.18 -4.53
N GLY A 92 4.69 -5.69 -4.92
CA GLY A 92 5.04 -7.11 -4.78
C GLY A 92 5.39 -7.51 -3.35
N VAL A 93 6.31 -6.80 -2.71
CA VAL A 93 6.98 -7.20 -1.46
C VAL A 93 6.34 -6.66 -0.18
N GLY A 94 5.47 -5.66 -0.27
CA GLY A 94 4.77 -5.07 0.87
C GLY A 94 3.54 -5.87 1.28
N GLU A 95 3.12 -5.67 2.53
CA GLU A 95 1.99 -6.40 3.13
C GLU A 95 0.90 -5.49 3.67
N ILE A 96 1.22 -4.23 4.01
CA ILE A 96 0.27 -3.27 4.57
C ILE A 96 0.18 -2.08 3.63
N PHE A 97 -1.02 -1.77 3.14
CA PHE A 97 -1.23 -0.66 2.22
C PHE A 97 -2.35 0.24 2.70
N VAL A 98 -2.20 1.54 2.48
CA VAL A 98 -3.32 2.47 2.57
C VAL A 98 -3.79 2.75 1.15
N VAL A 99 -5.05 2.43 0.84
CA VAL A 99 -5.62 2.55 -0.51
C VAL A 99 -6.81 3.49 -0.50
N THR A 100 -6.95 4.28 -1.56
CA THR A 100 -8.10 5.19 -1.72
C THR A 100 -9.18 4.58 -2.60
N ALA A 101 -10.44 4.82 -2.25
CA ALA A 101 -11.59 4.42 -3.04
C ALA A 101 -12.78 5.35 -2.78
N VAL A 102 -13.63 5.50 -3.78
CA VAL A 102 -14.87 6.29 -3.73
C VAL A 102 -15.90 5.55 -2.87
N THR A 103 -16.33 6.21 -1.80
CA THR A 103 -17.42 5.76 -0.92
C THR A 103 -18.71 6.54 -1.13
N ASP A 104 -18.62 7.76 -1.67
CA ASP A 104 -19.77 8.66 -1.88
C ASP A 104 -19.67 9.30 -3.28
N PRO A 105 -20.19 8.62 -4.33
CA PRO A 105 -20.11 9.09 -5.71
C PRO A 105 -20.75 10.47 -5.91
N GLY A 106 -20.16 11.29 -6.77
CA GLY A 106 -20.66 12.64 -7.09
C GLY A 106 -20.17 13.74 -6.15
N LYS A 107 -19.49 13.41 -5.04
CA LYS A 107 -18.87 14.42 -4.13
C LYS A 107 -17.43 14.80 -4.48
N GLY A 108 -16.93 14.36 -5.65
CA GLY A 108 -15.55 14.56 -6.07
C GLY A 108 -14.56 14.06 -5.00
N ALA A 109 -13.52 14.84 -4.72
CA ALA A 109 -12.50 14.50 -3.73
C ALA A 109 -13.07 14.24 -2.31
N LYS A 110 -14.18 14.89 -1.93
CA LYS A 110 -14.83 14.69 -0.62
C LYS A 110 -15.57 13.35 -0.52
N GLY A 111 -15.75 12.64 -1.64
CA GLY A 111 -16.37 11.32 -1.69
C GLY A 111 -15.38 10.17 -1.58
N ILE A 112 -14.08 10.45 -1.42
CA ILE A 112 -13.00 9.46 -1.37
C ILE A 112 -12.65 9.14 0.08
N SER A 113 -12.60 7.86 0.41
CA SER A 113 -12.13 7.35 1.71
C SER A 113 -10.82 6.58 1.55
N SER A 114 -10.08 6.45 2.66
CA SER A 114 -8.87 5.62 2.73
C SER A 114 -9.10 4.36 3.55
N PHE A 115 -8.51 3.25 3.12
CA PHE A 115 -8.65 1.94 3.74
C PHE A 115 -7.26 1.35 3.99
N ILE A 116 -7.05 0.79 5.19
CA ILE A 116 -5.91 -0.09 5.42
C ILE A 116 -6.27 -1.45 4.85
N VAL A 117 -5.53 -1.91 3.86
CA VAL A 117 -5.68 -3.24 3.26
C VAL A 117 -4.38 -4.01 3.38
N THR A 118 -4.51 -5.32 3.51
CA THR A 118 -3.37 -6.19 3.78
C THR A 118 -3.37 -7.39 2.86
N LYS A 119 -2.17 -7.80 2.43
CA LYS A 119 -1.95 -9.00 1.63
C LYS A 119 -0.66 -9.67 2.07
N LYS A 120 -0.51 -10.93 1.68
CA LYS A 120 0.80 -11.59 1.71
C LYS A 120 1.75 -10.98 0.68
N ALA A 121 3.04 -10.95 1.00
CA ALA A 121 4.10 -10.68 0.03
C ALA A 121 3.99 -11.66 -1.15
N SER A 122 4.32 -11.21 -2.37
CA SER A 122 4.25 -12.08 -3.56
C SER A 122 5.35 -13.15 -3.56
N ASP A 123 6.49 -12.86 -2.92
CA ASP A 123 7.66 -13.73 -2.85
C ASP A 123 7.85 -14.26 -1.41
N LEU A 124 6.85 -14.96 -0.86
CA LEU A 124 6.88 -15.43 0.55
C LEU A 124 8.12 -16.28 0.87
N ASP A 125 8.48 -17.23 0.00
CA ASP A 125 9.64 -18.10 0.23
C ASP A 125 10.95 -17.31 0.45
N LYS A 126 11.10 -16.18 -0.27
CA LYS A 126 12.25 -15.28 -0.08
C LYS A 126 12.15 -14.50 1.22
N ALA A 127 10.96 -14.02 1.57
CA ALA A 127 10.74 -13.32 2.84
C ALA A 127 11.05 -14.22 4.03
N ASP A 128 10.62 -15.49 3.97
CA ASP A 128 10.88 -16.50 4.98
C ASP A 128 12.38 -16.80 5.10
N GLY A 129 13.07 -16.97 3.97
CA GLY A 129 14.52 -17.18 3.94
C GLY A 129 15.34 -16.02 4.52
N LEU A 130 14.83 -14.78 4.41
CA LEU A 130 15.47 -13.58 4.98
C LEU A 130 15.03 -13.28 6.42
N GLY A 131 13.96 -13.93 6.91
CA GLY A 131 13.33 -13.62 8.20
C GLY A 131 12.64 -12.25 8.26
N ILE A 132 12.48 -11.56 7.13
CA ILE A 132 11.88 -10.22 7.00
C ILE A 132 11.04 -10.13 5.73
N GLY A 133 10.10 -9.19 5.69
CA GLY A 133 9.20 -8.96 4.54
C GLY A 133 7.84 -9.66 4.67
N HIS A 134 7.65 -10.49 5.70
CA HIS A 134 6.37 -11.13 6.04
C HIS A 134 6.18 -11.19 7.56
N ASP A 135 4.93 -11.08 8.02
CA ASP A 135 4.54 -11.39 9.40
C ASP A 135 3.19 -12.12 9.46
N ASP A 136 3.15 -13.30 10.08
CA ASP A 136 1.97 -14.16 10.18
C ASP A 136 0.79 -13.52 10.91
N SER A 137 1.03 -12.50 11.75
CA SER A 137 -0.04 -11.80 12.47
C SER A 137 -0.88 -10.89 11.57
N ILE A 138 -0.41 -10.63 10.34
CA ILE A 138 -1.09 -9.78 9.37
C ILE A 138 -2.16 -10.61 8.64
N PRO A 139 -3.46 -10.25 8.77
CA PRO A 139 -4.51 -10.95 8.06
C PRO A 139 -4.38 -10.66 6.57
N SER A 140 -4.54 -11.65 5.70
CA SER A 140 -4.68 -11.36 4.27
C SER A 140 -6.13 -11.04 3.94
N MET A 141 -6.39 -9.93 3.25
CA MET A 141 -7.73 -9.59 2.79
C MET A 141 -8.05 -10.36 1.50
N PRO A 142 -9.15 -11.14 1.45
CA PRO A 142 -9.53 -11.89 0.27
C PRO A 142 -9.67 -11.01 -0.97
N GLY A 143 -9.13 -11.46 -2.10
CA GLY A 143 -9.20 -10.74 -3.39
C GLY A 143 -8.19 -9.61 -3.57
N PHE A 144 -7.54 -9.12 -2.51
CA PHE A 144 -6.48 -8.12 -2.64
C PHE A 144 -5.16 -8.78 -3.05
N ARG A 145 -4.71 -8.47 -4.27
CA ARG A 145 -3.52 -9.08 -4.90
C ARG A 145 -2.73 -8.03 -5.68
N SER A 146 -1.43 -8.25 -5.80
CA SER A 146 -0.55 -7.53 -6.71
C SER A 146 -0.27 -8.37 -7.95
N GLY A 147 -0.16 -7.72 -9.11
CA GLY A 147 0.40 -8.36 -10.30
C GLY A 147 1.87 -8.74 -10.09
N LYS A 148 2.31 -9.82 -10.74
CA LYS A 148 3.71 -10.25 -10.69
C LYS A 148 4.61 -9.21 -11.35
N LYS A 149 5.88 -9.14 -10.94
CA LYS A 149 6.83 -8.15 -11.48
C LYS A 149 7.05 -8.37 -12.98
N GLU A 150 7.05 -9.62 -13.40
CA GLU A 150 7.26 -10.11 -14.77
C GLU A 150 6.11 -9.66 -15.69
N ASP A 151 4.88 -9.58 -15.18
CA ASP A 151 3.71 -9.12 -15.94
C ASP A 151 3.75 -7.60 -16.24
N LYS A 152 4.65 -6.83 -15.60
CA LYS A 152 4.69 -5.36 -15.71
C LYS A 152 5.43 -4.83 -16.94
N LEU A 153 6.30 -5.63 -17.55
CA LEU A 153 7.09 -5.21 -18.71
C LEU A 153 6.39 -5.50 -20.05
N GLY A 154 5.26 -6.22 -20.04
CA GLY A 154 4.52 -6.57 -21.26
C GLY A 154 5.26 -7.50 -22.22
N TRP A 155 6.52 -7.86 -21.93
CA TRP A 155 7.31 -8.83 -22.69
C TRP A 155 7.03 -10.22 -22.12
N ARG A 156 6.15 -10.96 -22.80
CA ARG A 156 6.11 -12.42 -22.72
C ARG A 156 6.95 -12.94 -23.87
N ALA A 157 8.20 -13.33 -23.59
CA ALA A 157 8.98 -14.17 -24.48
C ALA A 157 8.52 -15.63 -24.34
#